data_AF-A0AAV4C2B3-F1
#
_entry.id   AF-A0AAV4C2B3-F1
#
_cell.length_a   1.000
_cell.length_b   1.000
_cell.length_c   1.000
_cell.angle_alpha   90.00
_cell.angle_beta   90.00
_cell.angle_gamma   90.00
#
_symmetry.space_group_name_H-M   'P 1'
#
loop_
_entity.id
_entity.type
_entity.pdbx_description
1 polymer ?
#
loop_
_entity_poly.entity_id
_entity_poly.type
_entity_poly.pdbx_seq_one_letter_code
_entity_poly.pdbx_strand_id
1 'polypeptide(L)'
;MKITIRGQRVKSKLISKSLSQSEKDLYTPSWLSKPVKIIFGFTCEKGKSEDYGLMLYHRNRLIKAFERVGYQKQPNDRGVGVVGVAAVDFLQPIHNKQDFNKDEKFNSVMKAFATKLNEYWNEKMNSGNPTASQHIG
;
A
#
# COMPACT_ATOMS: atom_id res chain seq x y z
N MET A 1 -23.97 -0.27 -2.42
CA MET A 1 -24.12 -1.56 -3.13
C MET A 1 -23.94 -2.70 -2.14
N LYS A 2 -24.75 -3.76 -2.22
CA LYS A 2 -24.59 -4.98 -1.42
C LYS A 2 -24.31 -6.13 -2.40
N ILE A 3 -23.39 -7.02 -2.06
CA ILE A 3 -23.02 -8.18 -2.89
C ILE A 3 -23.43 -9.44 -2.15
N THR A 4 -24.08 -10.37 -2.85
CA THR A 4 -24.48 -11.69 -2.36
C THR A 4 -23.91 -12.74 -3.30
N ILE A 5 -23.17 -13.71 -2.78
CA ILE A 5 -22.58 -14.81 -3.54
C ILE A 5 -23.17 -16.10 -2.99
N ARG A 6 -23.85 -16.89 -3.85
CA ARG A 6 -24.49 -18.16 -3.46
C ARG A 6 -25.44 -18.02 -2.25
N GLY A 7 -26.25 -16.95 -2.24
CA GLY A 7 -27.18 -16.65 -1.14
C GLY A 7 -26.53 -16.09 0.13
N GLN A 8 -25.20 -16.07 0.22
CA GLN A 8 -24.49 -15.52 1.37
C GLN A 8 -24.06 -14.08 1.09
N ARG A 9 -24.37 -13.18 2.03
CA ARG A 9 -24.00 -11.77 1.93
C ARG A 9 -22.51 -11.59 2.16
N VAL A 10 -21.84 -10.91 1.23
CA VAL A 10 -20.42 -10.55 1.35
C VAL A 10 -20.26 -9.44 2.38
N LYS A 11 -19.38 -9.65 3.37
CA LYS A 11 -18.98 -8.64 4.36
C LYS A 11 -17.90 -7.74 3.75
N SER A 12 -18.30 -6.56 3.27
CA SER A 12 -17.36 -5.56 2.74
C SER A 12 -16.48 -4.98 3.85
N LYS A 13 -15.18 -4.85 3.60
CA LYS A 13 -14.23 -4.18 4.51
C LYS A 13 -13.70 -2.90 3.86
N LEU A 14 -13.52 -1.86 4.68
CA LEU A 14 -12.77 -0.68 4.29
C LEU A 14 -11.29 -0.95 4.57
N ILE A 15 -10.54 -1.31 3.53
CA ILE A 15 -9.14 -1.76 3.67
C ILE A 15 -8.30 -0.70 4.36
N SER A 16 -8.45 0.57 3.97
CA SER A 16 -7.74 1.70 4.60
C SER A 16 -8.02 1.88 6.10
N LYS A 17 -9.09 1.27 6.64
CA LYS A 17 -9.44 1.32 8.07
C LYS A 17 -9.18 0.01 8.80
N SER A 18 -8.80 -1.05 8.08
CA SER A 18 -8.52 -2.37 8.67
C SER A 18 -7.04 -2.65 8.90
N LEU A 19 -6.17 -1.66 8.67
CA LEU A 19 -4.73 -1.77 8.87
C LEU A 19 -4.33 -1.25 10.26
N SER A 20 -3.36 -1.90 10.91
CA SER A 20 -2.74 -1.41 12.15
C SER A 20 -1.60 -0.43 11.85
N GLN A 21 -1.27 0.42 12.82
CA GLN A 21 -0.20 1.44 12.72
C GLN A 21 -0.33 2.32 11.46
N SER A 22 -1.57 2.63 11.08
CA SER A 22 -1.86 3.31 9.83
C SER A 22 -1.27 4.72 9.79
N GLU A 23 -0.58 5.03 8.70
CA GLU A 23 0.00 6.35 8.45
C GLU A 23 -0.42 6.87 7.09
N LYS A 24 -0.66 8.18 7.01
CA LYS A 24 -1.08 8.83 5.77
C LYS A 24 0.08 9.63 5.21
N ASP A 25 0.31 9.49 3.93
CA ASP A 25 1.34 10.20 3.22
C ASP A 25 0.78 10.79 1.90
N LEU A 26 1.47 11.79 1.38
CA LEU A 26 1.11 12.54 0.19
C LEU A 26 2.22 12.43 -0.85
N TYR A 27 1.82 12.15 -2.09
CA TYR A 27 2.67 12.24 -3.26
C TYR A 27 2.21 13.40 -4.14
N THR A 28 3.10 14.39 -4.35
CA THR A 28 2.85 15.63 -5.09
C THR A 28 3.79 15.75 -6.28
N PRO A 29 3.54 15.04 -7.38
CA PRO A 29 4.34 15.24 -8.59
C PRO A 29 3.99 16.57 -9.26
N SER A 30 4.99 17.19 -9.90
CA SER A 30 4.83 18.48 -10.60
C SER A 30 3.79 18.47 -11.72
N TRP A 31 3.56 17.31 -12.35
CA TRP A 31 2.63 17.11 -13.46
C TRP A 31 1.18 16.85 -13.02
N LEU A 32 0.90 16.76 -11.72
CA LEU A 32 -0.44 16.51 -11.19
C LEU A 32 -0.90 17.69 -10.33
N SER A 33 -2.07 18.25 -10.64
CA SER A 33 -2.61 19.39 -9.90
C SER A 33 -3.07 19.07 -8.48
N LYS A 34 -3.33 17.78 -8.19
CA LYS A 34 -3.82 17.32 -6.89
C LYS A 34 -2.88 16.28 -6.29
N PRO A 35 -2.56 16.38 -4.99
CA PRO A 35 -1.76 15.35 -4.32
C PRO A 35 -2.47 14.00 -4.34
N VAL A 36 -1.69 12.94 -4.50
CA VAL A 36 -2.14 11.56 -4.35
C VAL A 36 -1.98 11.18 -2.88
N LYS A 37 -3.08 10.76 -2.25
CA LYS A 37 -3.05 10.26 -0.87
C LYS A 37 -2.76 8.77 -0.89
N ILE A 38 -1.78 8.34 -0.09
CA ILE A 38 -1.50 6.93 0.18
C ILE A 38 -1.59 6.69 1.68
N ILE A 39 -2.14 5.55 2.07
CA ILE A 39 -2.25 5.11 3.46
C ILE A 39 -1.46 3.82 3.59
N PHE A 40 -0.41 3.83 4.40
CA PHE A 40 0.34 2.63 4.75
C PHE A 40 -0.15 2.09 6.08
N GLY A 41 0.00 0.79 6.29
CA GLY A 41 -0.30 0.12 7.55
C GLY A 41 0.03 -1.36 7.47
N PHE A 42 0.03 -2.04 8.61
CA PHE A 42 0.23 -3.48 8.67
C PHE A 42 -1.09 -4.24 8.53
N THR A 43 -1.07 -5.36 7.82
CA THR A 43 -2.20 -6.29 7.77
C THR A 43 -2.44 -6.93 9.15
N CYS A 44 -3.70 -6.96 9.58
CA CYS A 44 -4.10 -7.60 10.84
C CYS A 44 -4.63 -9.04 10.63
N GLU A 45 -4.64 -9.54 9.39
CA GLU A 45 -5.24 -10.86 9.09
C GLU A 45 -4.25 -11.99 9.37
N LYS A 46 -4.55 -12.77 10.42
CA LYS A 46 -3.80 -14.00 10.76
C LYS A 46 -3.96 -15.04 9.64
N GLY A 47 -2.84 -15.66 9.24
CA GLY A 47 -2.83 -16.74 8.24
C GLY A 47 -2.75 -16.29 6.77
N LYS A 48 -2.56 -14.99 6.51
CA LYS A 48 -2.37 -14.43 5.17
C LYS A 48 -1.05 -13.65 5.08
N SER A 49 0.04 -14.33 5.42
CA SER A 49 1.39 -13.74 5.43
C SER A 49 1.81 -13.16 4.09
N GLU A 50 1.21 -13.64 2.99
CA GLU A 50 1.52 -13.19 1.63
C GLU A 50 0.68 -12.01 1.14
N ASP A 51 -0.44 -11.69 1.82
CA ASP A 51 -1.40 -10.66 1.39
C ASP A 51 -0.93 -9.25 1.83
N TYR A 52 0.15 -8.77 1.23
CA TYR A 52 0.70 -7.43 1.48
C TYR A 52 1.12 -6.70 0.19
N GLY A 53 1.53 -5.44 0.28
CA GLY A 53 1.85 -4.60 -0.88
C GLY A 53 0.73 -3.62 -1.25
N LEU A 54 0.83 -3.03 -2.43
CA LEU A 54 -0.05 -1.92 -2.80
C LEU A 54 -1.42 -2.40 -3.29
N MET A 55 -2.46 -1.72 -2.80
CA MET A 55 -3.83 -1.76 -3.28
C MET A 55 -4.15 -0.47 -4.01
N LEU A 56 -4.19 -0.56 -5.34
CA LEU A 56 -4.38 0.57 -6.23
C LEU A 56 -5.83 0.61 -6.73
N TYR A 57 -6.50 1.70 -6.40
CA TYR A 57 -7.87 1.97 -6.79
C TYR A 57 -7.93 3.01 -7.91
N HIS A 58 -8.95 2.88 -8.75
CA HIS A 58 -9.35 3.89 -9.73
C HIS A 58 -10.87 4.06 -9.63
N ARG A 59 -11.34 5.27 -9.27
CA ARG A 59 -12.76 5.62 -9.10
C ARG A 59 -13.50 4.65 -8.18
N ASN A 60 -12.92 4.40 -7.00
CA ASN A 60 -13.45 3.47 -5.98
C ASN A 60 -13.55 1.99 -6.44
N ARG A 61 -12.90 1.63 -7.56
CA ARG A 61 -12.72 0.25 -8.00
C ARG A 61 -11.27 -0.19 -7.77
N LEU A 62 -11.08 -1.33 -7.12
CA LEU A 62 -9.77 -1.98 -7.03
C LEU A 62 -9.33 -2.43 -8.43
N ILE A 63 -8.18 -1.96 -8.88
CA ILE A 63 -7.60 -2.33 -10.19
C ILE A 63 -6.46 -3.32 -10.00
N LYS A 64 -5.56 -3.04 -9.06
CA LYS A 64 -4.40 -3.88 -8.77
C LYS A 64 -4.27 -4.11 -7.27
N ALA A 65 -4.16 -5.37 -6.88
CA ALA A 65 -4.04 -5.78 -5.48
C ALA A 65 -2.65 -6.36 -5.23
N PHE A 66 -2.11 -6.13 -4.03
CA PHE A 66 -0.87 -6.73 -3.53
C PHE A 66 0.35 -6.53 -4.45
N GLU A 67 0.42 -5.39 -5.15
CA GLU A 67 1.58 -5.06 -5.98
C GLU A 67 2.79 -4.76 -5.10
N ARG A 68 3.82 -5.61 -5.17
CA ARG A 68 5.04 -5.46 -4.39
C ARG A 68 5.81 -4.23 -4.86
N VAL A 69 6.32 -3.43 -3.94
CA VAL A 69 7.20 -2.28 -4.26
C VAL A 69 8.33 -2.13 -3.24
N GLY A 70 9.37 -1.41 -3.63
CA GLY A 70 10.49 -1.10 -2.73
C GLY A 70 11.15 -2.37 -2.19
N TYR A 71 11.34 -2.43 -0.88
CA TYR A 71 11.91 -3.58 -0.19
C TYR A 71 11.19 -4.90 -0.47
N GLN A 72 9.88 -4.86 -0.71
CA GLN A 72 9.07 -6.07 -0.94
C GLN A 72 9.39 -6.81 -2.25
N LYS A 73 10.15 -6.21 -3.18
CA LYS A 73 10.59 -6.87 -4.42
C LYS A 73 11.91 -7.63 -4.26
N GLN A 74 12.61 -7.43 -3.15
CA GLN A 74 13.93 -8.02 -2.91
C GLN A 74 13.77 -9.31 -2.08
N PRO A 75 14.70 -10.28 -2.21
CA PRO A 75 14.69 -11.46 -1.37
C PRO A 75 15.19 -11.11 0.05
N ASN A 76 14.31 -10.52 0.86
CA ASN A 76 14.55 -10.16 2.25
C ASN A 76 13.24 -10.14 3.05
N ASP A 77 13.34 -9.97 4.36
CA ASP A 77 12.18 -9.93 5.26
C ASP A 77 11.63 -8.50 5.49
N ARG A 78 12.04 -7.53 4.67
CA ARG A 78 11.68 -6.12 4.85
C ARG A 78 10.40 -5.78 4.09
N GLY A 79 9.52 -5.01 4.74
CA GLY A 79 8.25 -4.61 4.17
C GLY A 79 7.18 -5.70 4.17
N VAL A 80 7.47 -6.88 4.74
CA VAL A 80 6.52 -7.98 4.89
C VAL A 80 5.34 -7.53 5.76
N GLY A 81 4.12 -7.79 5.31
CA GLY A 81 2.90 -7.40 6.01
C GLY A 81 2.47 -5.94 5.82
N VAL A 82 3.28 -5.09 5.18
CA VAL A 82 2.92 -3.69 4.90
C VAL A 82 1.99 -3.60 3.68
N VAL A 83 0.82 -3.01 3.87
CA VAL A 83 -0.15 -2.70 2.83
C VAL A 83 -0.18 -1.20 2.59
N GLY A 84 -0.11 -0.78 1.33
CA GLY A 84 -0.32 0.62 0.93
C GLY A 84 -1.63 0.76 0.14
N VAL A 85 -2.53 1.65 0.54
CA VAL A 85 -3.81 1.87 -0.14
C VAL A 85 -3.82 3.26 -0.76
N ALA A 86 -4.02 3.34 -2.08
CA ALA A 86 -4.06 4.61 -2.80
C ALA A 86 -5.11 4.60 -3.93
N ALA A 87 -5.72 5.78 -4.16
CA ALA A 87 -6.54 6.02 -5.34
C ALA A 87 -5.72 6.81 -6.38
N VAL A 88 -5.54 6.23 -7.57
CA VAL A 88 -4.68 6.72 -8.65
C VAL A 88 -5.51 7.01 -9.90
N ASP A 89 -6.50 7.92 -9.74
CA ASP A 89 -7.53 8.20 -10.75
C ASP A 89 -6.98 8.85 -12.04
N PHE A 90 -5.76 9.38 -12.00
CA PHE A 90 -5.06 9.97 -13.13
C PHE A 90 -4.35 8.93 -14.01
N LEU A 91 -4.25 7.68 -13.56
CA LEU A 91 -3.74 6.57 -14.36
C LEU A 91 -4.88 5.92 -15.16
N GLN A 92 -4.57 5.42 -16.35
CA GLN A 92 -5.52 4.71 -17.20
C GLN A 92 -5.47 3.20 -16.95
N PRO A 93 -6.57 2.57 -16.50
CA PRO A 93 -6.68 1.12 -16.48
C PRO A 93 -6.68 0.53 -17.89
N ILE A 94 -6.15 -0.69 -18.05
CA ILE A 94 -6.28 -1.45 -19.30
C ILE A 94 -7.73 -1.93 -19.51
N HIS A 95 -8.05 -2.46 -20.69
CA HIS A 95 -9.43 -2.83 -21.08
C HIS A 95 -10.16 -3.72 -20.05
N ASN A 96 -9.48 -4.73 -19.49
CA ASN A 96 -10.08 -5.64 -18.51
C ASN A 96 -10.11 -5.09 -17.06
N LYS A 97 -9.56 -3.89 -16.83
CA LYS A 97 -9.48 -3.22 -15.52
C LYS A 97 -8.77 -4.05 -14.43
N GLN A 98 -7.81 -4.88 -14.82
CA GLN A 98 -6.95 -5.67 -13.91
C GLN A 98 -5.50 -5.15 -13.84
N ASP A 99 -5.17 -4.12 -14.63
CA ASP A 99 -3.89 -3.45 -14.59
C ASP A 99 -4.01 -2.00 -15.08
N PHE A 100 -2.92 -1.25 -15.00
CA PHE A 100 -2.78 0.09 -15.58
C PHE A 100 -1.87 0.05 -16.81
N ASN A 101 -2.02 1.04 -17.69
CA ASN A 101 -1.04 1.30 -18.74
C ASN A 101 0.32 1.61 -18.10
N LYS A 102 1.36 0.90 -18.54
CA LYS A 102 2.73 1.06 -18.04
C LYS A 102 3.44 2.23 -18.71
N ASP A 103 2.93 3.43 -18.45
CA ASP A 103 3.50 4.69 -18.94
C ASP A 103 4.48 5.31 -17.92
N GLU A 104 5.05 6.45 -18.29
CA GLU A 104 5.98 7.20 -17.42
C GLU A 104 5.32 7.63 -16.10
N LYS A 105 4.03 7.96 -16.12
CA LYS A 105 3.28 8.39 -14.93
C LYS A 105 3.09 7.22 -13.96
N PHE A 106 2.72 6.05 -14.47
CA PHE A 106 2.65 4.81 -13.70
C PHE A 106 4.00 4.52 -13.05
N ASN A 107 5.08 4.53 -13.83
CA ASN A 107 6.43 4.25 -13.32
C ASN A 107 6.85 5.28 -12.25
N SER A 108 6.54 6.56 -12.45
CA SER A 108 6.82 7.63 -11.48
C SER A 108 6.10 7.40 -10.14
N VAL A 109 4.81 7.06 -10.18
CA VAL A 109 4.02 6.73 -8.98
C VAL A 109 4.57 5.51 -8.27
N MET A 110 4.85 4.43 -9.01
CA MET A 110 5.35 3.19 -8.44
C MET A 110 6.71 3.39 -7.77
N LYS A 111 7.58 4.21 -8.36
CA LYS A 111 8.86 4.59 -7.74
C LYS A 111 8.65 5.42 -6.47
N ALA A 112 7.75 6.41 -6.51
CA ALA A 112 7.46 7.23 -5.33
C ALA A 112 6.87 6.42 -4.18
N PHE A 113 5.91 5.53 -4.47
CA PHE A 113 5.32 4.65 -3.47
C PHE A 113 6.31 3.60 -2.94
N ALA A 114 7.26 3.14 -3.76
CA ALA A 114 8.36 2.28 -3.30
C ALA A 114 9.22 2.99 -2.25
N THR A 115 9.62 4.24 -2.51
CA THR A 115 10.41 5.03 -1.56
C THR A 115 9.64 5.26 -0.26
N LYS A 116 8.39 5.70 -0.34
CA LYS A 116 7.54 5.97 0.83
C LYS A 116 7.25 4.71 1.66
N LEU A 117 7.10 3.56 1.00
CA LEU A 117 6.95 2.28 1.71
C LEU A 117 8.20 1.93 2.51
N ASN A 118 9.38 2.15 1.94
CA ASN A 118 10.65 1.89 2.63
C ASN A 118 10.83 2.83 3.83
N GLU A 119 10.49 4.11 3.68
CA GLU A 119 10.50 5.11 4.74
C GLU A 119 9.57 4.70 5.90
N TYR A 120 8.31 4.38 5.58
CA TYR A 120 7.34 3.88 6.55
C TYR A 120 7.86 2.64 7.30
N TRP A 121 8.40 1.65 6.58
CA TRP A 121 8.96 0.45 7.19
C TRP A 121 10.10 0.78 8.16
N ASN A 122 11.06 1.59 7.73
CA ASN A 122 12.22 1.96 8.54
C ASN A 122 11.80 2.72 9.79
N GLU A 123 10.84 3.65 9.67
CA GLU A 123 10.30 4.38 10.81
C GLU A 123 9.66 3.44 11.83
N LYS A 124 8.79 2.52 11.40
CA LYS A 124 8.11 1.60 12.32
C LYS A 124 9.07 0.61 12.97
N MET A 125 10.07 0.11 12.24
CA MET A 125 11.09 -0.77 12.81
C MET A 125 12.02 -0.04 13.78
N ASN A 126 12.38 1.21 13.51
CA ASN A 126 13.24 2.01 14.41
C ASN A 126 12.49 2.47 15.67
N SER A 127 11.18 2.77 15.55
CA SER A 127 10.34 3.15 16.70
C SER A 127 10.09 2.00 17.70
N GLY A 128 10.39 0.75 17.31
CA GLY A 128 10.29 -0.43 18.16
C GLY A 128 11.50 -0.69 19.08
N ASN A 129 12.56 0.12 19.00
CA ASN A 129 13.74 0.01 19.85
C ASN A 129 13.82 1.17 20.87
N PRO A 130 13.14 1.12 22.03
CA PRO A 130 13.54 1.92 23.16
C PRO A 130 14.82 1.31 23.77
N THR A 131 15.94 2.03 23.65
CA THR A 131 17.17 1.90 24.45
C THR A 131 17.84 0.51 24.51
N ALA A 132 18.79 0.28 23.61
CA ALA A 132 20.03 -0.44 23.94
C ALA A 132 21.18 0.59 24.01
N SER A 133 21.07 1.56 24.92
CA SER A 133 22.19 2.42 25.29
C SER A 133 22.96 1.73 26.41
N GLN A 134 23.92 0.89 26.03
CA GLN A 134 25.04 0.54 26.89
C GLN A 134 25.93 1.77 27.04
N HIS A 135 26.07 2.26 28.26
CA HIS A 135 27.27 2.91 28.78
C HIS A 135 27.40 2.38 30.22
N ILE A 136 28.17 1.29 30.40
CA ILE A 136 29.59 1.27 30.78
C ILE A 136 29.77 1.95 32.14
N GLY A 137 29.89 1.10 33.17
CA GLY A 137 30.55 1.46 34.43
C GLY A 137 32.06 1.31 34.32
#